data_AF-F2ULD6-F1
#
_entry.id   AF-F2ULD6-F1
#
_cell.length_a   1.000
_cell.length_b   1.000
_cell.length_c   1.000
_cell.angle_alpha   90.00
_cell.angle_beta   90.00
_cell.angle_gamma   90.00
#
_symmetry.space_group_name_H-M   'P 1'
#
loop_
_entity.id
_entity.type
_entity.pdbx_description
1 polymer ?
#
loop_
_entity_poly.entity_id
_entity_poly.type
_entity_poly.pdbx_seq_one_letter_code
_entity_poly.pdbx_strand_id
1 'polypeptide(L)'
;MSTSLSSMDHHHLQACQEDMSNLVMSATSSSSSLVASDGSTSPSSQEEAPATATATTQQDAPADSGVAATTTTTTATAATSSSVKEAVVASSATAAVSDVEDNDDADDDGDDAKQKKQQQQDSDEQEPHSCSCYRSVDRAPPNAIFKLQDEYTQDEHENKSNLVLGVAVNDDGSLVYFDAVRSIEKEIYEDTQSGKISHGYPPIGGLAELSQYAAELVLGENHTFIRDHKVGGVQALSGTGSLRLVGEFLHQYHRQNSSVYLSDPTWANHKAIFTEAGFGGAIKSYRYYNRDTRGLDFDGLMEDLENANDGDIVVLHACAHNPTGVDPTLEQWTAIAALCQRKQLMPVFDCAYLGFASGDIDKDAEGMRHFANTGVEFFVCVSFSKNFGIYGQRCGSALFVSEDNEATANVVSQLKRLSRPMWSVPPLHGARIVTGVLGNPERKARWRKEVADLAERIKDIRQRLRAELEECTKDVAPKGYWDHITNQRGMFTFSGLRERQCEFLKTEHNIYMLPSGRINICGVSSSKLSRIASAIADAYCKEN
;
A
#
# COMPACT_ATOMS: atom_id res chain seq x y z
N MET A 1 -53.75 27.59 -29.76
CA MET A 1 -53.51 26.36 -30.55
C MET A 1 -53.08 25.29 -29.55
N SER A 2 -54.02 24.55 -28.96
CA SER A 2 -54.61 23.30 -29.46
C SER A 2 -53.65 22.11 -29.41
N THR A 3 -53.84 21.30 -28.36
CA THR A 3 -53.96 19.82 -28.34
C THR A 3 -52.97 18.94 -29.14
N SER A 4 -52.27 18.04 -28.43
CA SER A 4 -52.27 16.58 -28.70
C SER A 4 -51.63 15.78 -27.54
N LEU A 5 -52.47 15.10 -26.75
CA LEU A 5 -52.22 13.84 -26.04
C LEU A 5 -51.89 12.73 -27.08
N SER A 6 -51.44 11.49 -26.84
CA SER A 6 -51.03 10.58 -25.75
C SER A 6 -50.14 9.52 -26.48
N SER A 7 -49.31 8.66 -25.89
CA SER A 7 -49.60 7.57 -24.98
C SER A 7 -48.28 6.79 -24.75
N MET A 8 -47.98 6.36 -23.53
CA MET A 8 -47.46 5.03 -23.18
C MET A 8 -46.98 5.01 -21.72
N ASP A 9 -47.12 3.84 -21.10
CA ASP A 9 -46.56 3.38 -19.82
C ASP A 9 -47.27 3.74 -18.51
N HIS A 10 -48.55 3.35 -18.43
CA HIS A 10 -49.23 3.09 -17.16
C HIS A 10 -48.94 1.69 -16.56
N HIS A 11 -48.20 0.82 -17.26
CA HIS A 11 -47.91 -0.54 -16.81
C HIS A 11 -46.67 -0.69 -15.91
N HIS A 12 -45.78 0.32 -15.85
CA HIS A 12 -44.57 0.23 -15.02
C HIS A 12 -44.73 0.73 -13.57
N LEU A 13 -45.75 1.55 -13.29
CA LEU A 13 -46.00 2.09 -11.96
C LEU A 13 -46.71 1.11 -11.02
N GLN A 14 -47.41 0.10 -11.57
CA GLN A 14 -48.15 -0.87 -10.76
C GLN A 14 -47.27 -2.03 -10.26
N ALA A 15 -46.23 -2.39 -11.02
CA ALA A 15 -45.25 -3.40 -10.61
C ALA A 15 -44.35 -2.94 -9.45
N CYS A 16 -44.08 -1.62 -9.33
CA CYS A 16 -43.26 -1.08 -8.23
C CYS A 16 -44.01 -0.94 -6.90
N GLN A 17 -45.35 -0.99 -6.89
CA GLN A 17 -46.15 -0.93 -5.65
C GLN A 17 -46.42 -2.31 -5.04
N GLU A 18 -46.42 -3.38 -5.84
CA GLU A 18 -46.59 -4.75 -5.34
C GLU A 18 -45.31 -5.30 -4.67
N ASP A 19 -44.12 -4.88 -5.11
CA ASP A 19 -42.85 -5.29 -4.48
C ASP A 19 -42.60 -4.64 -3.10
N MET A 20 -43.11 -3.42 -2.86
CA MET A 20 -43.02 -2.80 -1.53
C MET A 20 -43.99 -3.41 -0.50
N SER A 21 -45.08 -4.05 -0.94
CA SER A 21 -46.04 -4.69 -0.03
C SER A 21 -45.54 -6.07 0.45
N ASN A 22 -44.74 -6.76 -0.37
CA ASN A 22 -44.15 -8.05 -0.01
C ASN A 22 -42.93 -7.93 0.93
N LEU A 23 -42.25 -6.78 0.95
CA LEU A 23 -41.14 -6.52 1.88
C LEU A 23 -41.60 -6.23 3.32
N VAL A 24 -42.85 -5.79 3.52
CA VAL A 24 -43.40 -5.46 4.85
C VAL A 24 -44.01 -6.70 5.54
N MET A 25 -44.33 -7.76 4.79
CA MET A 25 -44.91 -9.00 5.34
C MET A 25 -43.89 -10.03 5.83
N SER A 26 -42.59 -9.90 5.51
CA SER A 26 -41.56 -10.84 5.98
C SER A 26 -40.87 -10.42 7.29
N ALA A 27 -41.23 -9.28 7.87
CA ALA A 27 -40.61 -8.73 9.08
C ALA A 27 -41.42 -9.00 10.37
N THR A 28 -42.55 -9.71 10.31
CA THR A 28 -43.47 -9.91 11.46
C THR A 28 -43.69 -11.38 11.84
N SER A 29 -42.67 -12.24 11.74
CA SER A 29 -42.78 -13.64 12.18
C SER A 29 -41.51 -14.15 12.87
N SER A 30 -41.05 -13.48 13.92
CA SER A 30 -40.08 -14.06 14.87
C SER A 30 -40.04 -13.30 16.20
N SER A 31 -41.09 -13.42 17.03
CA SER A 31 -40.96 -13.18 18.48
C SER A 31 -42.26 -13.48 19.22
N SER A 32 -42.32 -14.63 19.89
CA SER A 32 -43.30 -14.89 20.96
C SER A 32 -42.84 -16.01 21.90
N SER A 33 -42.26 -15.61 23.04
CA SER A 33 -42.26 -16.24 24.38
C SER A 33 -41.45 -15.28 25.28
N LEU A 34 -41.80 -14.84 26.49
CA LEU A 34 -42.80 -15.18 27.50
C LEU A 34 -43.16 -13.94 28.34
N VAL A 35 -44.46 -13.79 28.62
CA VAL A 35 -45.15 -13.45 29.88
C VAL A 35 -44.42 -12.69 31.01
N ALA A 36 -44.88 -11.45 31.20
CA ALA A 36 -45.35 -10.76 32.43
C ALA A 36 -44.75 -11.08 33.81
N SER A 37 -44.36 -10.03 34.55
CA SER A 37 -45.21 -9.43 35.61
C SER A 37 -44.55 -8.22 36.28
N ASP A 38 -45.43 -7.37 36.81
CA ASP A 38 -45.27 -6.06 37.42
C ASP A 38 -44.28 -5.96 38.59
N GLY A 39 -43.86 -4.73 38.91
CA GLY A 39 -43.43 -4.42 40.27
C GLY A 39 -42.58 -3.17 40.43
N SER A 40 -43.20 -2.12 40.93
CA SER A 40 -42.67 -0.80 41.26
C SER A 40 -41.52 -0.73 42.28
N THR A 41 -40.96 0.49 42.38
CA THR A 41 -40.28 1.16 43.51
C THR A 41 -38.75 1.23 43.54
N SER A 42 -38.27 2.47 43.43
CA SER A 42 -36.95 3.00 43.78
C SER A 42 -36.87 3.30 45.30
N PRO A 43 -35.82 3.98 45.81
CA PRO A 43 -34.41 3.58 45.91
C PRO A 43 -33.88 3.78 47.35
N SER A 44 -32.72 3.21 47.72
CA SER A 44 -31.91 3.78 48.81
C SER A 44 -30.51 3.18 48.89
N SER A 45 -29.52 4.09 48.89
CA SER A 45 -28.36 4.20 49.81
C SER A 45 -27.46 2.95 50.05
N GLN A 46 -26.15 3.02 50.17
CA GLN A 46 -25.18 4.06 50.51
C GLN A 46 -23.77 3.42 50.36
N GLU A 47 -22.72 4.25 50.29
CA GLU A 47 -21.36 4.11 50.90
C GLU A 47 -20.82 2.69 51.20
N GLU A 48 -19.59 2.30 50.82
CA GLU A 48 -18.28 2.89 51.17
C GLU A 48 -17.15 2.10 50.45
N ALA A 49 -16.00 2.73 50.23
CA ALA A 49 -14.74 2.15 49.76
C ALA A 49 -13.83 1.77 50.97
N PRO A 50 -12.50 1.51 50.86
CA PRO A 50 -11.65 0.82 49.87
C PRO A 50 -10.63 -0.19 50.51
N ALA A 51 -9.76 -0.76 49.64
CA ALA A 51 -8.38 -1.24 49.89
C ALA A 51 -8.20 -2.60 50.63
N THR A 52 -7.39 -3.54 50.16
CA THR A 52 -5.91 -3.48 50.16
C THR A 52 -5.30 -4.68 49.41
N ALA A 53 -4.09 -4.47 48.88
CA ALA A 53 -3.22 -5.44 48.25
C ALA A 53 -2.40 -6.27 49.26
N THR A 54 -2.02 -7.50 48.89
CA THR A 54 -0.74 -8.10 49.33
C THR A 54 -0.28 -9.19 48.38
N ALA A 55 1.00 -9.13 48.03
CA ALA A 55 1.77 -10.11 47.28
C ALA A 55 2.37 -11.17 48.21
N THR A 56 2.65 -12.39 47.73
CA THR A 56 3.91 -13.09 48.06
C THR A 56 4.23 -14.26 47.10
N THR A 57 5.52 -14.32 46.78
CA THR A 57 6.37 -15.32 46.11
C THR A 57 6.40 -16.72 46.72
N GLN A 58 6.71 -17.77 45.93
CA GLN A 58 7.93 -18.59 46.12
C GLN A 58 8.15 -19.68 45.04
N GLN A 59 9.44 -19.90 44.75
CA GLN A 59 10.07 -20.96 43.95
C GLN A 59 10.11 -22.29 44.72
N ASP A 60 10.21 -23.43 44.02
CA ASP A 60 11.39 -24.32 44.04
C ASP A 60 11.17 -25.63 43.23
N ALA A 61 12.29 -26.15 42.70
CA ALA A 61 12.47 -27.35 41.89
C ALA A 61 13.05 -28.52 42.77
N PRO A 62 13.73 -29.58 42.26
CA PRO A 62 13.38 -30.65 41.29
C PRO A 62 13.76 -32.09 41.80
N ALA A 63 13.87 -33.05 40.85
CA ALA A 63 14.50 -34.40 40.88
C ALA A 63 13.53 -35.57 41.20
N ASP A 64 13.64 -36.82 40.70
CA ASP A 64 14.66 -37.64 40.01
C ASP A 64 13.90 -38.90 39.47
N SER A 65 14.16 -39.52 38.30
CA SER A 65 15.04 -40.70 38.10
C SER A 65 14.37 -41.74 37.17
N GLY A 66 15.14 -42.57 36.43
CA GLY A 66 14.73 -43.96 36.14
C GLY A 66 14.63 -44.49 34.69
N VAL A 67 15.77 -44.65 34.01
CA VAL A 67 16.25 -45.78 33.16
C VAL A 67 15.27 -46.88 32.67
N ALA A 68 15.26 -47.19 31.36
CA ALA A 68 15.69 -48.49 30.76
C ALA A 68 15.32 -48.64 29.26
N ALA A 69 16.21 -49.28 28.50
CA ALA A 69 16.16 -49.52 27.06
C ALA A 69 15.81 -50.97 26.72
N THR A 70 15.10 -51.21 25.60
CA THR A 70 15.32 -52.40 24.75
C THR A 70 14.82 -52.22 23.31
N THR A 71 15.60 -52.83 22.41
CA THR A 71 15.63 -52.85 20.94
C THR A 71 14.58 -53.77 20.29
N THR A 72 14.03 -53.40 19.11
CA THR A 72 13.84 -54.28 17.92
C THR A 72 13.34 -53.56 16.65
N THR A 73 14.23 -53.48 15.65
CA THR A 73 14.14 -53.86 14.22
C THR A 73 12.88 -53.63 13.33
N THR A 74 13.18 -53.07 12.13
CA THR A 74 12.52 -53.23 10.79
C THR A 74 11.09 -52.66 10.63
N THR A 75 10.73 -51.93 9.56
CA THR A 75 11.00 -52.10 8.13
C THR A 75 10.68 -50.81 7.38
N ALA A 76 11.43 -50.52 6.33
CA ALA A 76 11.16 -49.47 5.36
C ALA A 76 10.04 -49.89 4.38
N THR A 77 9.14 -48.97 4.04
CA THR A 77 8.38 -49.00 2.78
C THR A 77 8.33 -47.59 2.18
N ALA A 78 8.75 -47.54 0.93
CA ALA A 78 8.85 -46.36 0.08
C ALA A 78 7.47 -45.77 -0.24
N ALA A 79 7.39 -44.44 -0.25
CA ALA A 79 6.31 -43.72 -0.92
C ALA A 79 6.92 -42.90 -2.07
N THR A 80 6.47 -43.25 -3.26
CA THR A 80 6.84 -42.73 -4.57
C THR A 80 6.50 -41.25 -4.74
N SER A 81 7.48 -40.49 -5.21
CA SER A 81 7.34 -39.15 -5.76
C SER A 81 6.70 -39.20 -7.15
N SER A 82 5.55 -38.55 -7.32
CA SER A 82 5.02 -38.19 -8.65
C SER A 82 5.25 -36.70 -8.88
N SER A 83 6.19 -36.42 -9.78
CA SER A 83 6.47 -35.11 -10.37
C SER A 83 5.35 -34.72 -11.33
N VAL A 84 4.68 -33.59 -11.06
CA VAL A 84 3.84 -32.91 -12.04
C VAL A 84 4.69 -31.83 -12.69
N LYS A 85 5.09 -32.07 -13.93
CA LYS A 85 5.61 -31.03 -14.84
C LYS A 85 4.40 -30.38 -15.52
N GLU A 86 4.10 -29.12 -15.18
CA GLU A 86 3.19 -28.32 -16.01
C GLU A 86 3.97 -27.72 -17.18
N ALA A 87 3.49 -28.02 -18.38
CA ALA A 87 3.98 -27.50 -19.64
C ALA A 87 3.34 -26.14 -19.91
N VAL A 88 4.18 -25.12 -20.10
CA VAL A 88 3.79 -23.82 -20.63
C VAL A 88 3.62 -23.96 -22.15
N VAL A 89 2.39 -23.80 -22.64
CA VAL A 89 2.10 -23.69 -24.07
C VAL A 89 2.18 -22.21 -24.45
N ALA A 90 3.29 -21.83 -25.09
CA ALA A 90 3.41 -20.58 -25.82
C ALA A 90 2.95 -20.82 -27.27
N SER A 91 1.86 -20.18 -27.71
CA SER A 91 1.49 -20.15 -29.13
C SER A 91 2.30 -19.05 -29.83
N SER A 92 3.29 -19.44 -30.62
CA SER A 92 3.85 -18.59 -31.67
C SER A 92 3.57 -19.25 -33.02
N ALA A 93 2.83 -18.55 -33.88
CA ALA A 93 2.57 -18.99 -35.24
C ALA A 93 3.68 -18.41 -36.13
N THR A 94 4.54 -19.30 -36.62
CA THR A 94 5.45 -19.05 -37.74
C THR A 94 4.71 -19.24 -39.06
N ALA A 95 4.91 -18.33 -40.02
CA ALA A 95 4.71 -18.61 -41.44
C ALA A 95 6.07 -18.48 -42.14
N ALA A 96 6.57 -19.61 -42.63
CA ALA A 96 7.71 -19.70 -43.52
C ALA A 96 7.20 -19.65 -44.98
N VAL A 97 7.94 -18.97 -45.86
CA VAL A 97 7.95 -19.28 -47.29
C VAL A 97 9.40 -19.20 -47.78
N SER A 98 9.69 -20.13 -48.68
CA SER A 98 10.94 -20.77 -49.10
C SER A 98 11.87 -19.97 -50.02
N ASP A 99 13.14 -20.39 -49.97
CA ASP A 99 14.23 -20.11 -50.91
C ASP A 99 13.96 -20.61 -52.34
N VAL A 100 14.50 -19.87 -53.32
CA VAL A 100 14.94 -20.38 -54.63
C VAL A 100 16.25 -19.67 -54.99
N GLU A 101 17.32 -20.45 -55.15
CA GLU A 101 18.59 -20.08 -55.78
C GLU A 101 18.47 -20.16 -57.31
N ASP A 102 19.16 -19.27 -58.05
CA ASP A 102 19.92 -19.65 -59.25
C ASP A 102 20.87 -18.51 -59.69
N ASN A 103 22.07 -18.92 -60.10
CA ASN A 103 23.21 -18.11 -60.56
C ASN A 103 23.07 -17.69 -62.04
N ASP A 104 23.76 -16.60 -62.44
CA ASP A 104 24.88 -16.60 -63.40
C ASP A 104 25.15 -15.21 -64.03
N ASP A 105 26.38 -14.75 -63.81
CA ASP A 105 27.35 -14.08 -64.69
C ASP A 105 27.04 -12.88 -65.63
N ALA A 106 27.89 -11.85 -65.41
CA ALA A 106 28.69 -11.05 -66.35
C ALA A 106 28.13 -9.79 -67.04
N ASP A 107 28.80 -8.67 -66.68
CA ASP A 107 29.26 -7.52 -67.47
C ASP A 107 28.30 -6.75 -68.41
N ASP A 108 28.10 -5.45 -68.17
CA ASP A 108 28.57 -4.34 -69.04
C ASP A 108 27.97 -2.98 -68.59
N ASP A 109 28.76 -1.93 -68.80
CA ASP A 109 28.56 -0.54 -68.38
C ASP A 109 27.34 0.17 -69.01
N GLY A 110 26.70 1.07 -68.24
CA GLY A 110 26.10 2.28 -68.82
C GLY A 110 24.67 2.68 -68.39
N ASP A 111 24.60 3.88 -67.80
CA ASP A 111 23.52 4.87 -68.01
C ASP A 111 22.25 4.81 -67.11
N ASP A 112 22.46 4.89 -65.80
CA ASP A 112 21.43 4.90 -64.76
C ASP A 112 20.83 6.31 -64.47
N ALA A 113 20.27 6.96 -65.50
CA ALA A 113 19.68 8.30 -65.36
C ALA A 113 18.31 8.52 -66.02
N LYS A 114 17.63 7.48 -66.55
CA LYS A 114 16.35 7.65 -67.27
C LYS A 114 15.17 6.76 -66.88
N GLN A 115 15.26 5.92 -65.85
CA GLN A 115 14.12 5.14 -65.35
C GLN A 115 13.50 5.64 -64.03
N LYS A 116 13.80 6.86 -63.59
CA LYS A 116 13.21 7.47 -62.37
C LYS A 116 12.07 8.47 -62.61
N LYS A 117 11.47 8.50 -63.79
CA LYS A 117 10.37 9.45 -64.11
C LYS A 117 9.05 8.84 -64.61
N GLN A 118 8.90 7.52 -64.52
CA GLN A 118 7.68 6.83 -64.98
C GLN A 118 7.14 5.80 -63.96
N GLN A 119 7.40 5.99 -62.67
CA GLN A 119 6.74 5.28 -61.55
C GLN A 119 6.29 6.26 -60.47
N GLN A 120 5.79 7.42 -60.89
CA GLN A 120 5.17 8.39 -60.00
C GLN A 120 3.87 8.93 -60.64
N GLN A 121 3.08 8.00 -61.16
CA GLN A 121 1.74 8.19 -61.70
C GLN A 121 1.15 6.79 -61.88
N ASP A 122 0.74 6.19 -60.77
CA ASP A 122 -0.25 5.10 -60.64
C ASP A 122 -0.08 4.45 -59.26
N SER A 123 -0.59 5.14 -58.24
CA SER A 123 -1.04 4.58 -56.96
C SER A 123 -1.87 5.63 -56.22
N ASP A 124 -2.86 6.18 -56.93
CA ASP A 124 -4.00 6.87 -56.32
C ASP A 124 -5.14 5.85 -56.07
N GLU A 125 -4.78 4.68 -55.52
CA GLU A 125 -5.73 3.88 -54.75
C GLU A 125 -5.65 4.39 -53.31
N GLN A 126 -6.53 5.36 -53.03
CA GLN A 126 -6.82 5.85 -51.69
C GLN A 126 -7.26 4.69 -50.80
N GLU A 127 -6.33 4.03 -50.13
CA GLU A 127 -6.64 3.42 -48.85
C GLU A 127 -7.12 4.54 -47.91
N PRO A 128 -8.26 4.39 -47.21
CA PRO A 128 -8.68 5.37 -46.25
C PRO A 128 -7.70 5.30 -45.07
N HIS A 129 -6.62 6.09 -45.13
CA HIS A 129 -5.78 6.34 -43.98
C HIS A 129 -6.72 6.83 -42.87
N SER A 130 -6.99 5.95 -41.91
CA SER A 130 -7.68 6.27 -40.68
C SER A 130 -6.94 7.41 -40.02
N CYS A 131 -7.38 8.64 -40.28
CA CYS A 131 -6.91 9.83 -39.59
C CYS A 131 -7.60 9.82 -38.23
N SER A 132 -7.11 8.96 -37.34
CA SER A 132 -7.57 8.88 -35.96
C SER A 132 -7.62 10.29 -35.37
N CYS A 133 -8.75 10.66 -34.76
CA CYS A 133 -8.88 11.92 -34.02
C CYS A 133 -7.90 12.01 -32.83
N TYR A 134 -7.23 10.91 -32.48
CA TYR A 134 -6.19 10.84 -31.45
C TYR A 134 -4.77 11.02 -31.98
N ARG A 135 -4.59 11.39 -33.25
CA ARG A 135 -3.25 11.54 -33.86
C ARG A 135 -2.35 12.56 -33.13
N SER A 136 -2.94 13.55 -32.46
CA SER A 136 -2.22 14.56 -31.69
C SER A 136 -2.01 14.18 -30.22
N VAL A 137 -2.42 12.99 -29.78
CA VAL A 137 -2.20 12.55 -28.40
C VAL A 137 -0.74 12.14 -28.24
N ASP A 138 0.01 12.91 -27.47
CA ASP A 138 1.40 12.60 -27.18
C ASP A 138 1.51 11.31 -26.34
N ARG A 139 2.55 10.51 -26.64
CA ARG A 139 2.87 9.34 -25.83
C ARG A 139 3.31 9.80 -24.44
N ALA A 140 2.62 9.34 -23.41
CA ALA A 140 2.99 9.62 -22.04
C ALA A 140 4.43 9.14 -21.73
N PRO A 141 5.22 9.92 -20.97
CA PRO A 141 6.56 9.50 -20.59
C PRO A 141 6.51 8.22 -19.74
N PRO A 142 7.48 7.30 -19.89
CA PRO A 142 7.54 6.10 -19.06
C PRO A 142 7.68 6.45 -17.58
N ASN A 143 6.99 5.71 -16.71
CA ASN A 143 7.22 5.82 -15.28
C ASN A 143 8.61 5.28 -14.94
N ALA A 144 9.45 6.08 -14.27
CA ALA A 144 10.84 5.74 -13.99
C ALA A 144 11.03 4.41 -13.23
N ILE A 145 10.11 4.06 -12.31
CA ILE A 145 10.17 2.79 -11.57
C ILE A 145 9.93 1.61 -12.51
N PHE A 146 8.91 1.70 -13.36
CA PHE A 146 8.55 0.61 -14.29
C PHE A 146 9.57 0.48 -15.41
N LYS A 147 10.11 1.59 -15.92
CA LYS A 147 11.21 1.56 -16.88
C LYS A 147 12.41 0.80 -16.32
N LEU A 148 12.83 1.12 -15.09
CA LEU A 148 13.97 0.45 -14.46
C LEU A 148 13.68 -1.02 -14.14
N GLN A 149 12.42 -1.37 -13.86
CA GLN A 149 11.97 -2.75 -13.72
C GLN A 149 12.05 -3.53 -15.04
N ASP A 150 11.69 -2.90 -16.15
CA ASP A 150 11.80 -3.50 -17.48
C ASP A 150 13.28 -3.73 -17.84
N GLU A 151 14.14 -2.74 -17.58
CA GLU A 151 15.60 -2.86 -17.72
C GLU A 151 16.16 -4.03 -16.87
N TYR A 152 15.74 -4.16 -15.60
CA TYR A 152 16.12 -5.30 -14.74
C TYR A 152 15.62 -6.64 -15.29
N THR A 153 14.41 -6.68 -15.83
CA THR A 153 13.80 -7.93 -16.33
C THR A 153 14.53 -8.43 -17.58
N GLN A 154 14.96 -7.51 -18.44
CA GLN A 154 15.69 -7.79 -19.68
C GLN A 154 17.17 -8.14 -19.47
N ASP A 155 17.78 -7.74 -18.35
CA ASP A 155 19.17 -8.09 -18.04
C ASP A 155 19.32 -9.61 -17.78
N GLU A 156 20.16 -10.29 -18.55
CA GLU A 156 20.40 -11.74 -18.40
C GLU A 156 21.54 -12.06 -17.42
N HIS A 157 22.19 -11.05 -16.84
CA HIS A 157 23.33 -11.25 -15.96
C HIS A 157 22.94 -12.03 -14.68
N GLU A 158 23.60 -13.17 -14.44
CA GLU A 158 23.26 -14.11 -13.35
C GLU A 158 23.29 -13.45 -11.96
N ASN A 159 24.15 -12.45 -11.78
CA ASN A 159 24.33 -11.77 -10.50
C ASN A 159 23.52 -10.47 -10.35
N LYS A 160 22.61 -10.14 -11.27
CA LYS A 160 21.78 -8.92 -11.16
C LYS A 160 21.00 -8.85 -9.83
N SER A 161 20.75 -7.63 -9.34
CA SER A 161 20.03 -7.38 -8.08
C SER A 161 18.97 -6.30 -8.28
N ASN A 162 17.76 -6.54 -7.78
CA ASN A 162 16.66 -5.57 -7.84
C ASN A 162 16.43 -4.92 -6.47
N LEU A 163 16.84 -3.67 -6.34
CA LEU A 163 16.61 -2.83 -5.17
C LEU A 163 15.58 -1.73 -5.45
N VAL A 164 14.83 -1.86 -6.56
CA VAL A 164 13.91 -0.85 -7.08
C VAL A 164 12.51 -1.03 -6.50
N LEU A 165 11.91 -2.22 -6.64
CA LEU A 165 10.49 -2.41 -6.41
C LEU A 165 10.09 -2.15 -4.96
N GLY A 166 8.92 -1.54 -4.75
CA GLY A 166 8.37 -1.27 -3.43
C GLY A 166 7.58 -2.44 -2.82
N VAL A 167 8.14 -3.64 -2.89
CA VAL A 167 7.51 -4.89 -2.42
C VAL A 167 8.45 -5.65 -1.47
N ALA A 168 7.87 -6.29 -0.47
CA ALA A 168 8.61 -7.15 0.44
C ALA A 168 8.82 -8.51 -0.22
N VAL A 169 10.07 -8.93 -0.33
CA VAL A 169 10.47 -10.22 -0.90
C VAL A 169 11.23 -11.05 0.13
N ASN A 170 11.10 -12.37 0.03
CA ASN A 170 11.91 -13.34 0.76
C ASN A 170 13.36 -13.34 0.25
N ASP A 171 14.24 -14.09 0.91
CA ASP A 171 15.66 -14.15 0.55
C ASP A 171 15.92 -14.72 -0.86
N ASP A 172 15.00 -15.55 -1.35
CA ASP A 172 15.00 -16.11 -2.71
C ASP A 172 14.43 -15.15 -3.78
N GLY A 173 13.98 -13.95 -3.38
CA GLY A 173 13.37 -12.94 -4.26
C GLY A 173 11.87 -13.12 -4.52
N SER A 174 11.24 -14.18 -3.99
CA SER A 174 9.78 -14.35 -4.07
C SER A 174 9.03 -13.32 -3.21
N LEU A 175 7.82 -12.93 -3.60
CA LEU A 175 7.00 -12.04 -2.78
C LEU A 175 6.66 -12.69 -1.43
N VAL A 176 6.74 -11.90 -0.35
CA VAL A 176 6.28 -12.36 0.97
C VAL A 176 4.80 -12.70 0.92
N TYR A 177 4.44 -13.89 1.38
CA TYR A 177 3.07 -14.38 1.42
C TYR A 177 2.76 -14.98 2.80
N PHE A 178 1.97 -14.24 3.58
CA PHE A 178 1.63 -14.58 4.96
C PHE A 178 0.71 -15.81 5.04
N ASP A 179 0.98 -16.72 5.98
CA ASP A 179 0.16 -17.90 6.23
C ASP A 179 -1.22 -17.50 6.75
N ALA A 180 -1.33 -16.40 7.52
CA ALA A 180 -2.63 -15.85 7.91
C ALA A 180 -3.49 -15.52 6.68
N VAL A 181 -2.90 -14.96 5.62
CA VAL A 181 -3.61 -14.65 4.36
C VAL A 181 -3.96 -15.91 3.60
N ARG A 182 -2.99 -16.83 3.43
CA ARG A 182 -3.20 -18.11 2.74
C ARG A 182 -4.37 -18.90 3.31
N SER A 183 -4.51 -18.89 4.65
CA SER A 183 -5.62 -19.58 5.31
C SER A 183 -6.99 -19.01 4.90
N ILE A 184 -7.11 -17.69 4.78
CA ILE A 184 -8.37 -17.05 4.38
C ILE A 184 -8.66 -17.24 2.90
N GLU A 185 -7.65 -17.21 2.03
CA GLU A 185 -7.87 -17.44 0.60
C GLU A 185 -8.42 -18.86 0.34
N LYS A 186 -7.95 -19.86 1.10
CA LYS A 186 -8.53 -21.20 1.06
C LYS A 186 -9.99 -21.22 1.52
N GLU A 187 -10.31 -20.55 2.62
CA GLU A 187 -11.69 -20.42 3.12
C GLU A 187 -12.59 -19.71 2.12
N ILE A 188 -12.11 -18.63 1.48
CA ILE A 188 -12.86 -17.93 0.43
C ILE A 188 -13.18 -18.89 -0.73
N TYR A 189 -12.22 -19.70 -1.15
CA TYR A 189 -12.46 -20.71 -2.19
C TYR A 189 -13.53 -21.72 -1.77
N GLU A 190 -13.42 -22.30 -0.58
CA GLU A 190 -14.37 -23.30 -0.03
C GLU A 190 -15.78 -22.71 0.17
N ASP A 191 -15.87 -21.49 0.70
CA ASP A 191 -17.13 -20.78 0.89
C ASP A 191 -17.78 -20.38 -0.44
N THR A 192 -16.98 -20.10 -1.49
CA THR A 192 -17.49 -19.84 -2.83
C THR A 192 -18.02 -21.12 -3.47
N GLN A 193 -17.28 -22.23 -3.35
CA GLN A 193 -17.71 -23.54 -3.88
C GLN A 193 -18.99 -24.05 -3.22
N SER A 194 -19.16 -23.81 -1.91
CA SER A 194 -20.36 -24.20 -1.16
C SER A 194 -21.55 -23.24 -1.36
N GLY A 195 -21.35 -22.11 -2.03
CA GLY A 195 -22.39 -21.08 -2.21
C GLY A 195 -22.67 -20.22 -0.97
N LYS A 196 -21.86 -20.35 0.09
CA LYS A 196 -21.98 -19.53 1.31
C LYS A 196 -21.64 -18.06 1.05
N ILE A 197 -20.72 -17.80 0.12
CA ILE A 197 -20.44 -16.46 -0.40
C ILE A 197 -20.55 -16.46 -1.92
N SER A 198 -20.88 -15.29 -2.49
CA SER A 198 -20.94 -15.08 -3.93
C SER A 198 -20.04 -13.92 -4.38
N HIS A 199 -19.97 -13.68 -5.68
CA HIS A 199 -19.30 -12.52 -6.29
C HIS A 199 -20.24 -11.33 -6.53
N GLY A 200 -21.37 -11.27 -5.80
CA GLY A 200 -22.30 -10.14 -5.86
C GLY A 200 -21.66 -8.82 -5.39
N TYR A 201 -22.27 -7.71 -5.78
CA TYR A 201 -21.78 -6.38 -5.41
C TYR A 201 -21.87 -6.13 -3.89
N PRO A 202 -20.82 -5.55 -3.26
CA PRO A 202 -20.93 -5.02 -1.90
C PRO A 202 -21.72 -3.70 -1.86
N PRO A 203 -22.03 -3.19 -0.66
CA PRO A 203 -22.44 -1.80 -0.48
C PRO A 203 -21.43 -0.80 -1.08
N ILE A 204 -21.86 0.42 -1.38
CA ILE A 204 -21.00 1.46 -1.99
C ILE A 204 -19.73 1.72 -1.15
N GLY A 205 -19.86 1.72 0.18
CA GLY A 205 -18.73 1.88 1.10
C GLY A 205 -17.87 0.62 1.28
N GLY A 206 -18.16 -0.49 0.59
CA GLY A 206 -17.54 -1.79 0.78
C GLY A 206 -18.04 -2.52 2.03
N LEU A 207 -17.20 -3.42 2.56
CA LEU A 207 -17.46 -4.11 3.82
C LEU A 207 -17.26 -3.13 5.00
N ALA A 208 -18.27 -2.99 5.85
CA ALA A 208 -18.21 -2.06 6.98
C ALA A 208 -17.09 -2.44 7.96
N GLU A 209 -16.92 -3.75 8.17
CA GLU A 209 -15.91 -4.36 9.02
C GLU A 209 -14.49 -4.00 8.56
N LEU A 210 -14.26 -3.83 7.24
CA LEU A 210 -12.94 -3.46 6.75
C LEU A 210 -12.53 -2.07 7.25
N SER A 211 -13.45 -1.11 7.18
CA SER A 211 -13.17 0.27 7.63
C SER A 211 -13.11 0.33 9.16
N GLN A 212 -13.92 -0.46 9.86
CA GLN A 212 -13.84 -0.60 11.31
C GLN A 212 -12.46 -1.15 11.73
N TYR A 213 -12.03 -2.29 11.18
CA TYR A 213 -10.74 -2.88 11.54
C TYR A 213 -9.56 -1.99 11.12
N ALA A 214 -9.67 -1.25 10.01
CA ALA A 214 -8.68 -0.24 9.65
C ALA A 214 -8.57 0.85 10.72
N ALA A 215 -9.72 1.37 11.20
CA ALA A 215 -9.76 2.37 12.28
C ALA A 215 -9.18 1.81 13.59
N GLU A 216 -9.48 0.57 13.95
CA GLU A 216 -8.94 -0.09 15.15
C GLU A 216 -7.41 -0.26 15.07
N LEU A 217 -6.84 -0.56 13.90
CA LEU A 217 -5.38 -0.62 13.74
C LEU A 217 -4.74 0.77 13.92
N VAL A 218 -5.36 1.80 13.35
CA VAL A 218 -4.88 3.19 13.41
C VAL A 218 -4.96 3.76 14.83
N LEU A 219 -6.09 3.59 15.53
CA LEU A 219 -6.33 4.27 16.80
C LEU A 219 -6.15 3.37 18.03
N GLY A 220 -6.24 2.06 17.85
CA GLY A 220 -6.29 1.07 18.93
C GLY A 220 -7.73 0.72 19.28
N GLU A 221 -8.00 -0.59 19.48
CA GLU A 221 -9.33 -1.15 19.73
C GLU A 221 -10.05 -0.52 20.94
N ASN A 222 -9.29 -0.12 21.96
CA ASN A 222 -9.81 0.46 23.19
C ASN A 222 -9.83 2.01 23.20
N HIS A 223 -9.48 2.65 22.08
CA HIS A 223 -9.46 4.10 22.00
C HIS A 223 -10.87 4.68 22.10
N THR A 224 -11.04 5.80 22.80
CA THR A 224 -12.35 6.45 22.99
C THR A 224 -13.03 6.75 21.66
N PHE A 225 -12.26 7.17 20.66
CA PHE A 225 -12.78 7.42 19.31
C PHE A 225 -13.41 6.19 18.63
N ILE A 226 -12.91 4.97 18.92
CA ILE A 226 -13.51 3.73 18.41
C ILE A 226 -14.81 3.43 19.16
N ARG A 227 -14.76 3.46 20.50
CA ARG A 227 -15.93 3.17 21.36
C ARG A 227 -17.08 4.15 21.15
N ASP A 228 -16.77 5.42 20.95
CA ASP A 228 -17.75 6.51 20.87
C ASP A 228 -18.14 6.82 19.40
N HIS A 229 -17.70 5.98 18.45
CA HIS A 229 -18.00 6.06 17.01
C HIS A 229 -17.58 7.38 16.32
N LYS A 230 -16.49 8.00 16.80
CA LYS A 230 -15.88 9.24 16.30
C LYS A 230 -15.00 9.05 15.05
N VAL A 231 -15.17 7.93 14.36
CA VAL A 231 -14.38 7.55 13.19
C VAL A 231 -15.28 6.85 12.20
N GLY A 232 -15.23 7.29 10.96
CA GLY A 232 -15.99 6.71 9.87
C GLY A 232 -15.14 6.58 8.63
N GLY A 233 -15.48 5.64 7.76
CA GLY A 233 -14.74 5.47 6.51
C GLY A 233 -15.45 4.64 5.48
N VAL A 234 -14.78 4.51 4.34
CA VAL A 234 -15.18 3.63 3.23
C VAL A 234 -13.99 2.80 2.80
N GLN A 235 -14.26 1.58 2.33
CA GLN A 235 -13.28 0.81 1.59
C GLN A 235 -12.88 1.55 0.31
N ALA A 236 -11.59 1.54 0.00
CA ALA A 236 -11.02 2.17 -1.18
C ALA A 236 -10.00 1.26 -1.86
N LEU A 237 -9.55 1.65 -3.07
CA LEU A 237 -8.58 0.92 -3.87
C LEU A 237 -7.15 1.09 -3.32
N SER A 238 -6.92 0.54 -2.14
CA SER A 238 -5.71 0.69 -1.34
C SER A 238 -5.37 2.15 -1.00
N GLY A 239 -4.11 2.43 -0.62
CA GLY A 239 -3.67 3.80 -0.28
C GLY A 239 -3.84 4.78 -1.43
N THR A 240 -3.46 4.40 -2.65
CA THR A 240 -3.61 5.24 -3.86
C THR A 240 -5.06 5.69 -4.08
N GLY A 241 -6.01 4.75 -4.04
CA GLY A 241 -7.43 5.05 -4.21
C GLY A 241 -7.98 5.88 -3.05
N SER A 242 -7.51 5.63 -1.83
CA SER A 242 -7.88 6.42 -0.64
C SER A 242 -7.43 7.86 -0.79
N LEU A 243 -6.17 8.11 -1.15
CA LEU A 243 -5.62 9.44 -1.37
C LEU A 243 -6.34 10.19 -2.49
N ARG A 244 -6.64 9.51 -3.62
CA ARG A 244 -7.38 10.15 -4.73
C ARG A 244 -8.80 10.54 -4.33
N LEU A 245 -9.49 9.69 -3.55
CA LEU A 245 -10.83 9.94 -3.06
C LEU A 245 -10.86 11.08 -2.02
N VAL A 246 -9.95 11.04 -1.04
CA VAL A 246 -9.80 12.11 -0.04
C VAL A 246 -9.40 13.43 -0.69
N GLY A 247 -8.49 13.40 -1.66
CA GLY A 247 -8.13 14.58 -2.44
C GLY A 247 -9.35 15.20 -3.13
N GLU A 248 -10.20 14.40 -3.76
CA GLU A 248 -11.42 14.93 -4.39
C GLU A 248 -12.41 15.51 -3.38
N PHE A 249 -12.57 14.84 -2.25
CA PHE A 249 -13.40 15.32 -1.16
C PHE A 249 -12.92 16.69 -0.68
N LEU A 250 -11.61 16.82 -0.42
CA LEU A 250 -11.01 18.07 0.03
C LEU A 250 -11.14 19.16 -1.03
N HIS A 251 -10.96 18.84 -2.32
CA HIS A 251 -11.14 19.82 -3.39
C HIS A 251 -12.57 20.36 -3.47
N GLN A 252 -13.59 19.53 -3.23
CA GLN A 252 -14.99 19.94 -3.31
C GLN A 252 -15.51 20.62 -2.03
N TYR A 253 -15.06 20.17 -0.86
CA TYR A 253 -15.71 20.51 0.41
C TYR A 253 -14.83 21.23 1.43
N HIS A 254 -13.51 21.21 1.25
CA HIS A 254 -12.62 21.94 2.13
C HIS A 254 -12.58 23.43 1.78
N ARG A 255 -11.76 24.21 2.49
CA ARG A 255 -11.58 25.64 2.25
C ARG A 255 -11.11 25.90 0.83
N GLN A 256 -11.76 26.85 0.16
CA GLN A 256 -11.38 27.30 -1.18
C GLN A 256 -9.95 27.86 -1.17
N ASN A 257 -9.19 27.59 -2.24
CA ASN A 257 -7.80 28.01 -2.41
C ASN A 257 -6.78 27.42 -1.41
N SER A 258 -7.12 26.31 -0.74
CA SER A 258 -6.16 25.58 0.10
C SER A 258 -5.01 25.02 -0.73
N SER A 259 -3.79 25.16 -0.23
CA SER A 259 -2.62 24.47 -0.75
C SER A 259 -2.50 23.06 -0.18
N VAL A 260 -1.87 22.15 -0.93
CA VAL A 260 -1.48 20.82 -0.45
C VAL A 260 0.03 20.78 -0.24
N TYR A 261 0.46 20.59 1.00
CA TYR A 261 1.86 20.47 1.39
C TYR A 261 2.29 19.00 1.39
N LEU A 262 3.36 18.70 0.63
CA LEU A 262 3.99 17.39 0.52
C LEU A 262 5.42 17.44 1.06
N SER A 263 5.90 16.39 1.72
CA SER A 263 7.29 16.34 2.19
C SER A 263 8.27 16.41 1.00
N ASP A 264 9.42 17.05 1.21
CA ASP A 264 10.55 17.01 0.28
C ASP A 264 11.68 16.12 0.82
N PRO A 265 11.91 14.93 0.23
CA PRO A 265 11.13 14.28 -0.82
C PRO A 265 9.90 13.55 -0.27
N THR A 266 9.04 13.03 -1.16
CA THR A 266 7.90 12.15 -0.82
C THR A 266 7.74 11.02 -1.84
N TRP A 267 6.78 10.10 -1.64
CA TRP A 267 6.36 9.15 -2.67
C TRP A 267 5.95 9.90 -3.95
N ALA A 268 6.62 9.59 -5.07
CA ALA A 268 6.49 10.31 -6.33
C ALA A 268 5.04 10.49 -6.82
N ASN A 269 4.15 9.55 -6.48
CA ASN A 269 2.77 9.59 -6.93
C ASN A 269 1.89 10.57 -6.14
N HIS A 270 2.30 11.09 -4.98
CA HIS A 270 1.52 12.10 -4.24
C HIS A 270 1.21 13.31 -5.12
N LYS A 271 2.22 13.86 -5.80
CA LYS A 271 2.03 15.01 -6.68
C LYS A 271 1.01 14.72 -7.79
N ALA A 272 1.11 13.55 -8.44
CA ALA A 272 0.18 13.16 -9.48
C ALA A 272 -1.25 13.00 -8.95
N ILE A 273 -1.43 12.30 -7.82
CA ILE A 273 -2.74 12.08 -7.21
C ILE A 273 -3.43 13.41 -6.87
N PHE A 274 -2.73 14.32 -6.18
CA PHE A 274 -3.34 15.59 -5.78
C PHE A 274 -3.51 16.56 -6.96
N THR A 275 -2.67 16.46 -8.00
CA THR A 275 -2.90 17.19 -9.26
C THR A 275 -4.21 16.76 -9.90
N GLU A 276 -4.41 15.45 -10.07
CA GLU A 276 -5.62 14.87 -10.65
C GLU A 276 -6.86 15.03 -9.75
N ALA A 277 -6.66 15.30 -8.46
CA ALA A 277 -7.73 15.64 -7.53
C ALA A 277 -8.16 17.12 -7.60
N GLY A 278 -7.45 17.97 -8.37
CA GLY A 278 -7.79 19.38 -8.57
C GLY A 278 -6.82 20.38 -7.95
N PHE A 279 -5.71 19.95 -7.34
CA PHE A 279 -4.74 20.83 -6.67
C PHE A 279 -3.49 21.16 -7.51
N GLY A 280 -3.48 20.89 -8.83
CA GLY A 280 -2.27 21.03 -9.65
C GLY A 280 -1.53 22.36 -9.53
N GLY A 281 -2.24 23.48 -9.39
CA GLY A 281 -1.67 24.82 -9.20
C GLY A 281 -1.39 25.22 -7.75
N ALA A 282 -1.70 24.37 -6.78
CA ALA A 282 -1.67 24.64 -5.34
C ALA A 282 -0.87 23.61 -4.53
N ILE A 283 -0.08 22.77 -5.20
CA ILE A 283 0.85 21.84 -4.52
C ILE A 283 2.11 22.61 -4.11
N LYS A 284 2.46 22.50 -2.83
CA LYS A 284 3.68 23.04 -2.22
C LYS A 284 4.47 21.91 -1.55
N SER A 285 5.71 22.20 -1.22
CA SER A 285 6.58 21.29 -0.49
C SER A 285 6.97 21.87 0.86
N TYR A 286 7.24 21.00 1.84
CA TYR A 286 7.89 21.34 3.10
C TYR A 286 9.15 20.51 3.26
N ARG A 287 10.20 21.10 3.82
CA ARG A 287 11.46 20.42 4.12
C ARG A 287 11.21 19.21 5.02
N TYR A 288 11.89 18.11 4.72
CA TYR A 288 11.75 16.87 5.47
C TYR A 288 13.08 16.14 5.65
N TYR A 289 13.84 15.93 4.57
CA TYR A 289 15.10 15.17 4.65
C TYR A 289 16.31 16.09 4.62
N ASN A 290 17.10 16.09 5.69
CA ASN A 290 18.37 16.80 5.72
C ASN A 290 19.46 15.90 5.11
N ARG A 291 20.06 16.33 3.98
CA ARG A 291 21.08 15.54 3.26
C ARG A 291 22.39 15.39 4.02
N ASP A 292 22.73 16.37 4.87
CA ASP A 292 23.97 16.39 5.64
C ASP A 292 23.87 15.45 6.84
N THR A 293 22.76 15.49 7.58
CA THR A 293 22.54 14.62 8.75
C THR A 293 21.91 13.27 8.39
N ARG A 294 21.31 13.14 7.20
CA ARG A 294 20.54 11.97 6.72
C ARG A 294 19.35 11.61 7.62
N GLY A 295 18.91 12.58 8.41
CA GLY A 295 17.77 12.50 9.31
C GLY A 295 16.67 13.49 8.93
N LEU A 296 15.77 13.74 9.89
CA LEU A 296 14.66 14.65 9.72
C LEU A 296 15.16 16.10 9.83
N ASP A 297 14.87 16.92 8.83
CA ASP A 297 14.97 18.38 8.91
C ASP A 297 13.76 18.93 9.68
N PHE A 298 13.75 18.69 10.99
CA PHE A 298 12.60 19.02 11.82
C PHE A 298 12.37 20.54 11.92
N ASP A 299 13.45 21.31 12.05
CA ASP A 299 13.36 22.77 12.12
C ASP A 299 12.83 23.34 10.80
N GLY A 300 13.34 22.85 9.66
CA GLY A 300 12.84 23.26 8.35
C GLY A 300 11.39 22.86 8.10
N LEU A 301 10.99 21.65 8.53
CA LEU A 301 9.61 21.20 8.48
C LEU A 301 8.68 22.15 9.24
N MET A 302 9.03 22.49 10.48
CA MET A 302 8.21 23.35 11.34
C MET A 302 8.15 24.78 10.79
N GLU A 303 9.26 25.32 10.29
CA GLU A 303 9.31 26.65 9.67
C GLU A 303 8.41 26.72 8.41
N ASP A 304 8.49 25.73 7.53
CA ASP A 304 7.70 25.73 6.29
C ASP A 304 6.20 25.59 6.57
N LEU A 305 5.82 24.76 7.55
CA LEU A 305 4.42 24.58 7.93
C LEU A 305 3.87 25.75 8.77
N GLU A 306 4.69 26.47 9.53
CA GLU A 306 4.26 27.72 10.20
C GLU A 306 3.90 28.79 9.16
N ASN A 307 4.61 28.82 8.04
CA ASN A 307 4.37 29.72 6.90
C ASN A 307 3.19 29.29 6.01
N ALA A 308 2.56 28.13 6.28
CA ALA A 308 1.34 27.73 5.58
C ALA A 308 0.16 28.65 5.93
N ASN A 309 -0.83 28.75 5.05
CA ASN A 309 -2.06 29.46 5.38
C ASN A 309 -2.94 28.61 6.31
N ASP A 310 -3.80 29.26 7.08
CA ASP A 310 -4.67 28.53 7.99
C ASP A 310 -5.65 27.64 7.23
N GLY A 311 -5.68 26.35 7.57
CA GLY A 311 -6.49 25.38 6.85
C GLY A 311 -5.87 24.81 5.58
N ASP A 312 -4.62 25.13 5.26
CA ASP A 312 -3.91 24.37 4.23
C ASP A 312 -3.86 22.87 4.59
N ILE A 313 -3.77 22.03 3.57
CA ILE A 313 -3.74 20.57 3.70
C ILE A 313 -2.29 20.12 3.83
N VAL A 314 -2.00 19.24 4.78
CA VAL A 314 -0.65 18.65 4.95
C VAL A 314 -0.72 17.14 4.83
N VAL A 315 0.00 16.58 3.86
CA VAL A 315 0.12 15.13 3.69
C VAL A 315 1.28 14.64 4.53
N LEU A 316 0.99 13.73 5.47
CA LEU A 316 1.93 13.18 6.44
C LEU A 316 2.06 11.68 6.21
N HIS A 317 3.27 11.14 6.24
CA HIS A 317 3.46 9.69 6.24
C HIS A 317 3.27 9.21 7.69
N ALA A 318 2.40 8.22 7.91
CA ALA A 318 2.10 7.75 9.27
C ALA A 318 3.34 7.15 9.96
N CYS A 319 4.13 6.38 9.21
CA CYS A 319 5.39 5.76 9.63
C CYS A 319 6.13 5.25 8.39
N ALA A 320 7.40 4.85 8.55
CA ALA A 320 8.27 4.35 7.49
C ALA A 320 8.23 5.25 6.24
N HIS A 321 8.54 6.53 6.41
CA HIS A 321 8.43 7.55 5.36
C HIS A 321 9.01 7.07 4.02
N ASN A 322 8.20 7.13 2.97
CA ASN A 322 8.64 6.78 1.63
C ASN A 322 9.04 8.07 0.89
N PRO A 323 10.31 8.27 0.54
CA PRO A 323 11.30 7.21 0.28
C PRO A 323 12.47 7.09 1.28
N THR A 324 12.51 7.89 2.34
CA THR A 324 13.73 8.10 3.15
C THR A 324 13.90 7.11 4.31
N GLY A 325 12.81 6.51 4.80
CA GLY A 325 12.79 5.71 6.03
C GLY A 325 13.00 6.53 7.31
N VAL A 326 12.99 7.86 7.25
CA VAL A 326 13.13 8.73 8.42
C VAL A 326 11.75 9.07 8.95
N ASP A 327 11.48 8.81 10.23
CA ASP A 327 10.20 9.13 10.88
C ASP A 327 10.40 10.15 12.01
N PRO A 328 9.42 11.03 12.29
CA PRO A 328 9.45 11.89 13.47
C PRO A 328 9.42 11.07 14.77
N THR A 329 10.08 11.57 15.81
CA THR A 329 9.91 11.05 17.18
C THR A 329 8.53 11.41 17.71
N LEU A 330 8.13 10.82 18.85
CA LEU A 330 6.85 11.15 19.47
C LEU A 330 6.79 12.63 19.89
N GLU A 331 7.88 13.18 20.43
CA GLU A 331 7.99 14.59 20.80
C GLU A 331 7.82 15.50 19.58
N GLN A 332 8.40 15.11 18.44
CA GLN A 332 8.23 15.82 17.17
C GLN A 332 6.79 15.70 16.66
N TRP A 333 6.16 14.53 16.74
CA TRP A 333 4.75 14.36 16.42
C TRP A 333 3.84 15.26 17.27
N THR A 334 4.14 15.41 18.57
CA THR A 334 3.42 16.33 19.46
C THR A 334 3.52 17.78 18.99
N ALA A 335 4.71 18.22 18.61
CA ALA A 335 4.91 19.57 18.08
C ALA A 335 4.20 19.79 16.74
N ILE A 336 4.22 18.80 15.83
CA ILE A 336 3.51 18.86 14.54
C ILE A 336 1.99 18.91 14.78
N ALA A 337 1.46 18.12 15.70
CA ALA A 337 0.03 18.13 16.05
C ALA A 337 -0.41 19.49 16.62
N ALA A 338 0.38 20.06 17.53
CA ALA A 338 0.13 21.39 18.08
C ALA A 338 0.17 22.48 17.00
N LEU A 339 1.09 22.38 16.04
CA LEU A 339 1.12 23.28 14.89
C LEU A 339 -0.13 23.15 14.02
N CYS A 340 -0.51 21.92 13.66
CA CYS A 340 -1.73 21.66 12.88
C CYS A 340 -2.98 22.22 13.58
N GLN A 341 -3.07 22.07 14.91
CA GLN A 341 -4.17 22.64 15.68
C GLN A 341 -4.19 24.18 15.62
N ARG A 342 -3.06 24.84 15.92
CA ARG A 342 -2.97 26.31 15.92
C ARG A 342 -3.28 26.92 14.56
N LYS A 343 -2.73 26.33 13.51
CA LYS A 343 -2.88 26.76 12.11
C LYS A 343 -4.13 26.18 11.45
N GLN A 344 -4.92 25.39 12.19
CA GLN A 344 -6.09 24.68 11.68
C GLN A 344 -5.80 23.87 10.40
N LEU A 345 -4.57 23.40 10.22
CA LEU A 345 -4.17 22.62 9.04
C LEU A 345 -5.00 21.33 9.02
N MET A 346 -5.31 20.84 7.81
CA MET A 346 -6.00 19.57 7.61
C MET A 346 -4.99 18.46 7.33
N PRO A 347 -4.67 17.58 8.30
CA PRO A 347 -3.74 16.49 8.09
C PRO A 347 -4.38 15.36 7.28
N VAL A 348 -3.63 14.82 6.32
CA VAL A 348 -3.96 13.61 5.57
C VAL A 348 -2.83 12.62 5.76
N PHE A 349 -3.05 11.60 6.58
CA PHE A 349 -2.06 10.55 6.80
C PHE A 349 -2.08 9.52 5.67
N ASP A 350 -0.96 9.35 4.96
CA ASP A 350 -0.70 8.15 4.15
C ASP A 350 -0.17 7.04 5.06
N CYS A 351 -0.98 5.98 5.21
CA CYS A 351 -0.79 4.91 6.17
C CYS A 351 -0.61 3.57 5.44
N ALA A 352 0.58 3.36 4.89
CA ALA A 352 0.88 2.21 4.02
C ALA A 352 1.74 1.10 4.64
N TYR A 353 2.32 1.35 5.82
CA TYR A 353 3.43 0.54 6.35
C TYR A 353 3.29 0.19 7.85
N LEU A 354 2.08 0.24 8.43
CA LEU A 354 1.91 -0.15 9.85
C LEU A 354 2.49 -1.54 10.13
N GLY A 355 3.34 -1.60 11.15
CA GLY A 355 4.09 -2.78 11.58
C GLY A 355 5.47 -2.92 10.93
N PHE A 356 5.76 -2.22 9.82
CA PHE A 356 7.04 -2.35 9.10
C PHE A 356 8.14 -1.46 9.66
N ALA A 357 7.79 -0.38 10.37
CA ALA A 357 8.79 0.54 10.89
C ALA A 357 9.44 -0.03 12.16
N SER A 358 8.64 -0.54 13.09
CA SER A 358 9.12 -1.07 14.37
C SER A 358 8.96 -2.59 14.55
N GLY A 359 8.10 -3.24 13.77
CA GLY A 359 7.60 -4.60 14.05
C GLY A 359 6.34 -4.62 14.92
N ASP A 360 5.88 -3.45 15.36
CA ASP A 360 4.71 -3.28 16.21
C ASP A 360 3.75 -2.26 15.56
N ILE A 361 2.52 -2.71 15.30
CA ILE A 361 1.49 -1.90 14.66
C ILE A 361 1.08 -0.73 15.55
N ASP A 362 0.97 -0.96 16.85
CA ASP A 362 0.51 0.03 17.81
C ASP A 362 1.55 1.14 17.99
N LYS A 363 2.83 0.78 18.01
CA LYS A 363 3.94 1.72 18.03
C LYS A 363 4.03 2.53 16.74
N ASP A 364 3.83 1.89 15.59
CA ASP A 364 3.86 2.57 14.29
C ASP A 364 2.67 3.53 14.10
N ALA A 365 1.58 3.35 14.85
CA ALA A 365 0.39 4.20 14.81
C ALA A 365 0.37 5.32 15.87
N GLU A 366 1.36 5.37 16.76
CA GLU A 366 1.37 6.25 17.94
C GLU A 366 1.22 7.74 17.60
N GLY A 367 1.85 8.21 16.52
CA GLY A 367 1.71 9.58 16.04
C GLY A 367 0.25 9.96 15.72
N MET A 368 -0.48 9.09 15.02
CA MET A 368 -1.90 9.33 14.70
C MET A 368 -2.80 9.28 15.94
N ARG A 369 -2.49 8.40 16.89
CA ARG A 369 -3.18 8.33 18.19
C ARG A 369 -2.97 9.61 18.99
N HIS A 370 -1.76 10.16 18.95
CA HIS A 370 -1.49 11.45 19.56
C HIS A 370 -2.34 12.56 18.92
N PHE A 371 -2.41 12.63 17.59
CA PHE A 371 -3.27 13.58 16.88
C PHE A 371 -4.73 13.51 17.33
N ALA A 372 -5.31 12.30 17.43
CA ALA A 372 -6.69 12.13 17.89
C ALA A 372 -6.93 12.73 19.28
N ASN A 373 -5.94 12.63 20.19
CA ASN A 373 -6.03 13.18 21.54
C ASN A 373 -5.85 14.72 21.61
N THR A 374 -5.42 15.36 20.52
CA THR A 374 -5.33 16.84 20.45
C THR A 374 -6.62 17.51 20.00
N GLY A 375 -7.59 16.74 19.49
CA GLY A 375 -8.83 17.27 18.91
C GLY A 375 -8.67 17.80 17.47
N VAL A 376 -7.51 17.60 16.85
CA VAL A 376 -7.32 17.88 15.41
C VAL A 376 -8.09 16.84 14.59
N GLU A 377 -8.92 17.30 13.67
CA GLU A 377 -9.58 16.43 12.68
C GLU A 377 -8.58 16.04 11.60
N PHE A 378 -8.63 14.79 11.13
CA PHE A 378 -7.72 14.33 10.06
C PHE A 378 -8.29 13.17 9.25
N PHE A 379 -7.73 12.99 8.05
CA PHE A 379 -7.96 11.83 7.21
C PHE A 379 -6.84 10.80 7.36
N VAL A 380 -7.18 9.52 7.20
CA VAL A 380 -6.20 8.43 7.11
C VAL A 380 -6.46 7.58 5.88
N CYS A 381 -5.45 7.45 5.03
CA CYS A 381 -5.46 6.63 3.81
C CYS A 381 -4.71 5.33 4.07
N VAL A 382 -5.45 4.29 4.48
CA VAL A 382 -4.87 3.00 4.87
C VAL A 382 -4.65 2.11 3.64
N SER A 383 -3.46 1.53 3.52
CA SER A 383 -3.16 0.48 2.55
C SER A 383 -2.87 -0.86 3.24
N PHE A 384 -3.51 -1.92 2.75
CA PHE A 384 -3.18 -3.29 3.13
C PHE A 384 -2.20 -3.97 2.16
N SER A 385 -1.58 -3.23 1.23
CA SER A 385 -0.72 -3.84 0.22
C SER A 385 0.53 -4.50 0.82
N LYS A 386 1.14 -3.89 1.85
CA LYS A 386 2.42 -4.33 2.40
C LYS A 386 2.22 -5.22 3.62
N ASN A 387 1.49 -4.72 4.62
CA ASN A 387 1.26 -5.43 5.87
C ASN A 387 0.41 -6.69 5.74
N PHE A 388 -0.32 -6.88 4.64
CA PHE A 388 -0.95 -8.16 4.29
C PHE A 388 -0.32 -8.83 3.07
N GLY A 389 0.69 -8.25 2.42
CA GLY A 389 1.32 -8.83 1.22
C GLY A 389 0.38 -8.94 0.00
N ILE A 390 -0.82 -8.35 0.05
CA ILE A 390 -1.85 -8.44 -0.99
C ILE A 390 -1.81 -7.26 -1.97
N TYR A 391 -0.61 -6.94 -2.48
CA TYR A 391 -0.35 -5.77 -3.35
C TYR A 391 -1.36 -5.62 -4.50
N GLY A 392 -1.60 -6.72 -5.23
CA GLY A 392 -2.47 -6.76 -6.41
C GLY A 392 -3.96 -6.74 -6.08
N GLN A 393 -4.36 -7.06 -4.85
CA GLN A 393 -5.77 -7.08 -4.44
C GLN A 393 -6.36 -5.69 -4.21
N ARG A 394 -5.50 -4.65 -4.22
CA ARG A 394 -5.87 -3.23 -4.08
C ARG A 394 -6.81 -2.96 -2.90
N CYS A 395 -6.50 -3.54 -1.73
CA CYS A 395 -7.31 -3.38 -0.52
C CYS A 395 -6.80 -2.21 0.36
N GLY A 396 -7.72 -1.41 0.90
CA GLY A 396 -7.48 -0.29 1.80
C GLY A 396 -8.75 0.41 2.24
N SER A 397 -8.61 1.51 2.99
CA SER A 397 -9.72 2.28 3.52
C SER A 397 -9.36 3.77 3.63
N ALA A 398 -10.32 4.63 3.32
CA ALA A 398 -10.26 6.07 3.59
C ALA A 398 -11.08 6.36 4.85
N LEU A 399 -10.40 6.83 5.89
CA LEU A 399 -10.99 7.12 7.20
C LEU A 399 -10.99 8.62 7.45
N PHE A 400 -11.99 9.10 8.18
CA PHE A 400 -12.06 10.43 8.75
C PHE A 400 -12.25 10.32 10.26
N VAL A 401 -11.45 11.08 11.00
CA VAL A 401 -11.39 11.09 12.46
C VAL A 401 -11.80 12.48 12.95
N SER A 402 -12.87 12.57 13.72
CA SER A 402 -13.39 13.83 14.25
C SER A 402 -14.20 13.58 15.53
N GLU A 403 -14.21 14.54 16.45
CA GLU A 403 -15.08 14.47 17.63
C GLU A 403 -16.56 14.65 17.30
N ASP A 404 -16.87 15.18 16.11
CA ASP A 404 -18.23 15.41 15.62
C ASP A 404 -18.71 14.20 14.80
N ASN A 405 -19.60 13.43 15.41
CA ASN A 405 -20.22 12.24 14.79
C ASN A 405 -21.11 12.60 13.59
N GLU A 406 -21.76 13.78 13.59
CA GLU A 406 -22.58 14.23 12.47
C GLU A 406 -21.71 14.63 11.29
N ALA A 407 -20.64 15.40 11.54
CA ALA A 407 -19.64 15.70 10.51
C ALA A 407 -19.03 14.42 9.94
N THR A 408 -18.69 13.46 10.80
CA THR A 408 -18.16 12.15 10.38
C THR A 408 -19.13 11.40 9.47
N ALA A 409 -20.41 11.31 9.84
CA ALA A 409 -21.43 10.68 9.00
C ALA A 409 -21.60 11.39 7.65
N ASN A 410 -21.57 12.72 7.65
CA ASN A 410 -21.65 13.54 6.45
C ASN A 410 -20.45 13.30 5.52
N VAL A 411 -19.23 13.30 6.04
CA VAL A 411 -18.01 12.98 5.29
C VAL A 411 -18.10 11.59 4.66
N VAL A 412 -18.47 10.56 5.44
CA VAL A 412 -18.62 9.19 4.91
C VAL A 412 -19.66 9.11 3.80
N SER A 413 -20.79 9.83 3.92
CA SER A 413 -21.81 9.88 2.86
C SER A 413 -21.25 10.47 1.57
N GLN A 414 -20.43 11.51 1.67
CA GLN A 414 -19.81 12.17 0.52
C GLN A 414 -18.70 11.32 -0.10
N LEU A 415 -17.89 10.62 0.71
CA LEU A 415 -16.91 9.66 0.21
C LEU A 415 -17.58 8.55 -0.61
N LYS A 416 -18.73 8.02 -0.15
CA LYS A 416 -19.53 7.05 -0.93
C LYS A 416 -20.05 7.63 -2.25
N ARG A 417 -20.54 8.88 -2.22
CA ARG A 417 -21.03 9.58 -3.42
C ARG A 417 -19.91 9.77 -4.44
N LEU A 418 -18.73 10.18 -3.99
CA LEU A 418 -17.55 10.44 -4.82
C LEU A 418 -16.90 9.16 -5.35
N SER A 419 -16.90 8.08 -4.57
CA SER A 419 -16.35 6.78 -5.02
C SER A 419 -17.22 6.12 -6.10
N ARG A 420 -18.53 6.39 -6.10
CA ARG A 420 -19.49 5.79 -7.02
C ARG A 420 -19.14 6.01 -8.51
N PRO A 421 -18.85 7.23 -8.99
CA PRO A 421 -18.41 7.45 -10.37
C PRO A 421 -16.94 7.04 -10.62
N MET A 422 -16.12 6.84 -9.58
CA MET A 422 -14.73 6.40 -9.75
C MET A 422 -14.62 4.90 -10.04
N TRP A 423 -15.36 4.08 -9.29
CA TRP A 423 -15.25 2.62 -9.39
C TRP A 423 -16.53 1.86 -9.05
N SER A 424 -17.69 2.51 -9.01
CA SER A 424 -18.99 1.89 -8.70
C SER A 424 -19.06 1.37 -7.24
N VAL A 425 -18.45 0.22 -6.96
CA VAL A 425 -18.33 -0.41 -5.64
C VAL A 425 -16.95 -1.09 -5.54
N PRO A 426 -16.31 -1.14 -4.36
CA PRO A 426 -14.95 -1.63 -4.25
C PRO A 426 -14.86 -3.19 -4.32
N PRO A 427 -13.69 -3.77 -4.62
CA PRO A 427 -13.52 -5.22 -4.78
C PRO A 427 -13.60 -5.99 -3.46
N LEU A 428 -14.25 -7.16 -3.47
CA LEU A 428 -14.50 -7.95 -2.26
C LEU A 428 -13.35 -8.83 -1.79
N HIS A 429 -12.52 -9.35 -2.69
CA HIS A 429 -11.59 -10.44 -2.35
C HIS A 429 -10.55 -10.01 -1.31
N GLY A 430 -9.82 -8.91 -1.57
CA GLY A 430 -8.88 -8.35 -0.60
C GLY A 430 -9.55 -7.89 0.71
N ALA A 431 -10.80 -7.43 0.64
CA ALA A 431 -11.55 -7.05 1.84
C ALA A 431 -11.86 -8.26 2.72
N ARG A 432 -12.33 -9.36 2.11
CA ARG A 432 -12.61 -10.64 2.81
C ARG A 432 -11.36 -11.23 3.46
N ILE A 433 -10.20 -11.13 2.79
CA ILE A 433 -8.92 -11.52 3.38
C ILE A 433 -8.66 -10.75 4.66
N VAL A 434 -8.68 -9.41 4.58
CA VAL A 434 -8.35 -8.55 5.72
C VAL A 434 -9.36 -8.73 6.86
N THR A 435 -10.67 -8.72 6.57
CA THR A 435 -11.70 -8.92 7.59
C THR A 435 -11.65 -10.32 8.19
N GLY A 436 -11.32 -11.34 7.40
CA GLY A 436 -11.21 -12.72 7.87
C GLY A 436 -10.01 -12.95 8.80
N VAL A 437 -8.91 -12.23 8.59
CA VAL A 437 -7.75 -12.24 9.50
C VAL A 437 -8.03 -11.40 10.75
N LEU A 438 -8.46 -10.15 10.58
CA LEU A 438 -8.60 -9.21 11.69
C LEU A 438 -9.81 -9.51 12.60
N GLY A 439 -10.85 -10.11 12.05
CA GLY A 439 -12.06 -10.49 12.80
C GLY A 439 -11.92 -11.75 13.66
N ASN A 440 -10.79 -12.45 13.61
CA ASN A 440 -10.51 -13.60 14.46
C ASN A 440 -9.26 -13.32 15.32
N PRO A 441 -9.35 -13.33 16.67
CA PRO A 441 -8.23 -13.00 17.55
C PRO A 441 -6.97 -13.83 17.33
N GLU A 442 -7.11 -15.14 17.08
CA GLU A 442 -5.97 -16.05 16.86
C GLU A 442 -5.28 -15.75 15.53
N ARG A 443 -6.06 -15.53 14.46
CA ARG A 443 -5.51 -15.17 13.14
C ARG A 443 -4.87 -13.78 13.17
N LYS A 444 -5.49 -12.82 13.85
CA LYS A 444 -4.94 -11.48 14.07
C LYS A 444 -3.62 -11.54 14.83
N ALA A 445 -3.53 -12.37 15.88
CA ALA A 445 -2.29 -12.57 16.63
C ALA A 445 -1.18 -13.21 15.77
N ARG A 446 -1.53 -14.24 14.96
CA ARG A 446 -0.60 -14.85 14.01
C ARG A 446 -0.09 -13.81 13.00
N TRP A 447 -0.99 -13.08 12.37
CA TRP A 447 -0.64 -12.04 11.40
C TRP A 447 0.28 -10.96 12.01
N ARG A 448 -0.04 -10.47 13.21
CA ARG A 448 0.83 -9.53 13.94
C ARG A 448 2.24 -10.11 14.14
N LYS A 449 2.35 -11.39 14.52
CA LYS A 449 3.64 -12.08 14.64
C LYS A 449 4.38 -12.13 13.30
N GLU A 450 3.71 -12.51 12.21
CA GLU A 450 4.36 -12.61 10.90
C GLU A 450 4.86 -11.26 10.38
N VAL A 451 4.10 -10.18 10.64
CA VAL A 451 4.55 -8.81 10.34
C VAL A 451 5.76 -8.42 11.18
N ALA A 452 5.76 -8.77 12.47
CA ALA A 452 6.90 -8.54 13.36
C ALA A 452 8.15 -9.31 12.91
N ASP A 453 8.01 -10.58 12.52
CA ASP A 453 9.10 -11.41 12.00
C ASP A 453 9.69 -10.80 10.72
N LEU A 454 8.83 -10.28 9.82
CA LEU A 454 9.28 -9.58 8.62
C LEU A 454 10.05 -8.30 8.94
N ALA A 455 9.55 -7.49 9.88
CA ALA A 455 10.23 -6.28 10.31
C ALA A 455 11.59 -6.59 10.96
N GLU A 456 11.68 -7.67 11.74
CA GLU A 456 12.95 -8.10 12.34
C GLU A 456 13.97 -8.53 11.28
N ARG A 457 13.52 -9.27 10.25
CA ARG A 457 14.39 -9.58 9.10
C ARG A 457 14.88 -8.33 8.38
N ILE A 458 14.04 -7.31 8.20
CA ILE A 458 14.44 -6.03 7.60
C ILE A 458 15.51 -5.35 8.45
N LYS A 459 15.39 -5.38 9.78
CA LYS A 459 16.40 -4.82 10.70
C LYS A 459 17.72 -5.59 10.61
N ASP A 460 17.70 -6.93 10.57
CA ASP A 460 18.90 -7.75 10.38
C ASP A 460 19.64 -7.39 9.08
N ILE A 461 18.91 -7.29 7.97
CA ILE A 461 19.49 -6.90 6.67
C ILE A 461 20.15 -5.51 6.77
N ARG A 462 19.49 -4.53 7.42
CA ARG A 462 20.07 -3.18 7.64
C ARG A 462 21.36 -3.24 8.45
N GLN A 463 21.38 -3.99 9.54
CA GLN A 463 22.55 -4.12 10.41
C GLN A 463 23.72 -4.75 9.66
N ARG A 464 23.48 -5.85 8.93
CA ARG A 464 24.49 -6.55 8.14
C ARG A 464 25.00 -5.71 6.98
N LEU A 465 24.10 -5.06 6.23
CA LEU A 465 24.47 -4.17 5.13
C LEU A 465 25.34 -3.00 5.63
N ARG A 466 24.96 -2.38 6.75
CA ARG A 466 25.76 -1.31 7.36
C ARG A 466 27.14 -1.82 7.78
N ALA A 467 27.22 -2.95 8.48
CA ALA A 467 28.49 -3.50 8.96
C ALA A 467 29.45 -3.79 7.81
N GLU A 468 28.95 -4.39 6.73
CA GLU A 468 29.75 -4.68 5.53
C GLU A 468 30.19 -3.40 4.81
N LEU A 469 29.32 -2.38 4.72
CA LEU A 469 29.69 -1.09 4.15
C LEU A 469 30.77 -0.39 4.97
N GLU A 470 30.66 -0.41 6.29
CA GLU A 470 31.68 0.16 7.19
C GLU A 470 33.03 -0.55 7.02
N GLU A 471 33.05 -1.87 6.89
CA GLU A 471 34.27 -2.62 6.61
C GLU A 471 34.85 -2.31 5.22
N CYS A 472 34.01 -2.31 4.17
CA CYS A 472 34.44 -2.01 2.80
C CYS A 472 34.95 -0.57 2.63
N THR A 473 34.52 0.36 3.48
CA THR A 473 34.87 1.79 3.38
C THR A 473 35.72 2.31 4.53
N LYS A 474 36.28 1.44 5.38
CA LYS A 474 37.00 1.82 6.61
C LYS A 474 38.15 2.81 6.43
N ASP A 475 38.79 2.80 5.25
CA ASP A 475 39.96 3.64 4.94
C ASP A 475 39.58 4.96 4.23
N VAL A 476 38.31 5.13 3.83
CA VAL A 476 37.85 6.24 2.97
C VAL A 476 36.64 6.99 3.53
N ALA A 477 35.74 6.31 4.23
CA ALA A 477 34.55 6.93 4.82
C ALA A 477 34.81 7.32 6.28
N PRO A 478 34.34 8.50 6.72
CA PRO A 478 34.35 8.84 8.14
C PRO A 478 33.61 7.79 8.98
N LYS A 479 34.11 7.53 10.20
CA LYS A 479 33.42 6.65 11.14
C LYS A 479 31.98 7.11 11.35
N GLY A 480 31.02 6.18 11.24
CA GLY A 480 29.59 6.44 11.41
C GLY A 480 28.87 7.00 10.17
N TYR A 481 29.55 7.12 9.02
CA TYR A 481 28.93 7.61 7.78
C TYR A 481 27.68 6.79 7.36
N TRP A 482 27.68 5.48 7.63
CA TRP A 482 26.59 4.57 7.27
C TRP A 482 25.52 4.38 8.37
N ASP A 483 25.58 5.12 9.48
CA ASP A 483 24.65 5.00 10.62
C ASP A 483 23.18 5.15 10.21
N HIS A 484 22.92 6.00 9.22
CA HIS A 484 21.59 6.26 8.68
C HIS A 484 20.87 4.99 8.19
N ILE A 485 21.58 3.97 7.72
CA ILE A 485 20.97 2.70 7.26
C ILE A 485 20.23 2.00 8.41
N THR A 486 20.76 2.06 9.63
CA THR A 486 20.15 1.47 10.83
C THR A 486 19.26 2.43 11.61
N ASN A 487 19.46 3.75 11.46
CA ASN A 487 18.60 4.75 12.09
C ASN A 487 17.26 4.93 11.34
N GLN A 488 17.28 4.73 10.02
CA GLN A 488 16.09 4.69 9.17
C GLN A 488 15.33 3.37 9.34
N ARG A 489 14.03 3.41 9.06
CA ARG A 489 13.05 2.34 9.32
C ARG A 489 12.29 1.93 8.06
N GLY A 490 11.55 0.83 8.16
CA GLY A 490 10.71 0.34 7.07
C GLY A 490 11.49 -0.31 5.94
N MET A 491 10.89 -0.38 4.76
CA MET A 491 11.46 -1.10 3.62
C MET A 491 12.54 -0.31 2.88
N PHE A 492 12.59 1.01 3.03
CA PHE A 492 13.45 1.86 2.20
C PHE A 492 14.55 2.56 3.00
N THR A 493 15.69 2.74 2.37
CA THR A 493 16.76 3.61 2.85
C THR A 493 17.15 4.58 1.73
N PHE A 494 17.49 5.81 2.11
CA PHE A 494 18.20 6.72 1.23
C PHE A 494 19.70 6.54 1.47
N SER A 495 20.38 5.90 0.52
CA SER A 495 21.81 5.56 0.62
C SER A 495 22.76 6.76 0.65
N GLY A 496 22.28 7.95 0.23
CA GLY A 496 23.12 9.13 0.03
C GLY A 496 23.91 9.11 -1.28
N LEU A 497 23.79 8.05 -2.10
CA LEU A 497 24.40 7.99 -3.43
C LEU A 497 23.76 9.01 -4.37
N ARG A 498 24.59 9.58 -5.26
CA ARG A 498 24.16 10.47 -6.34
C ARG A 498 23.71 9.66 -7.56
N GLU A 499 22.95 10.30 -8.44
CA GLU A 499 22.42 9.69 -9.66
C GLU A 499 23.50 8.99 -10.50
N ARG A 500 24.68 9.60 -10.67
CA ARG A 500 25.81 8.98 -11.39
C ARG A 500 26.35 7.73 -10.71
N GLN A 501 26.40 7.71 -9.38
CA GLN A 501 26.80 6.52 -8.61
C GLN A 501 25.75 5.41 -8.72
N CYS A 502 24.46 5.77 -8.74
CA CYS A 502 23.38 4.81 -9.01
C CYS A 502 23.45 4.23 -10.43
N GLU A 503 23.77 5.05 -11.43
CA GLU A 503 23.97 4.58 -12.81
C GLU A 503 25.19 3.66 -12.91
N PHE A 504 26.31 4.02 -12.26
CA PHE A 504 27.50 3.18 -12.17
C PHE A 504 27.20 1.80 -11.55
N LEU A 505 26.39 1.75 -10.49
CA LEU A 505 25.92 0.48 -9.91
C LEU A 505 25.10 -0.35 -10.90
N LYS A 506 24.29 0.29 -11.73
CA LYS A 506 23.50 -0.39 -12.75
C LYS A 506 24.40 -0.93 -13.86
N THR A 507 25.28 -0.11 -14.43
CA THR A 507 26.07 -0.48 -15.62
C THR A 507 27.24 -1.39 -15.31
N GLU A 508 27.94 -1.18 -14.20
CA GLU A 508 29.15 -1.94 -13.87
C GLU A 508 28.89 -3.12 -12.92
N HIS A 509 27.81 -3.07 -12.14
CA HIS A 509 27.54 -4.05 -11.09
C HIS A 509 26.19 -4.78 -11.24
N ASN A 510 25.38 -4.44 -12.26
CA ASN A 510 24.02 -4.98 -12.47
C ASN A 510 23.13 -4.84 -11.23
N ILE A 511 23.28 -3.75 -10.47
CA ILE A 511 22.48 -3.44 -9.29
C ILE A 511 21.51 -2.31 -9.64
N TYR A 512 20.23 -2.63 -9.69
CA TYR A 512 19.18 -1.71 -10.07
C TYR A 512 18.62 -1.02 -8.83
N MET A 513 18.73 0.30 -8.76
CA MET A 513 18.18 1.14 -7.69
C MET A 513 17.71 2.49 -8.24
N LEU A 514 16.90 3.24 -7.49
CA LEU A 514 16.41 4.52 -8.02
C LEU A 514 17.54 5.55 -8.15
N PRO A 515 17.50 6.43 -9.18
CA PRO A 515 18.43 7.55 -9.34
C PRO A 515 18.52 8.49 -8.12
N SER A 516 17.50 8.50 -7.28
CA SER A 516 17.46 9.27 -6.04
C SER A 516 18.33 8.70 -4.92
N GLY A 517 18.97 7.55 -5.12
CA GLY A 517 19.69 6.83 -4.06
C GLY A 517 18.80 5.92 -3.20
N ARG A 518 17.52 5.75 -3.54
CA ARG A 518 16.60 4.87 -2.77
C ARG A 518 16.91 3.40 -3.00
N ILE A 519 17.05 2.65 -1.92
CA ILE A 519 17.20 1.19 -1.92
C ILE A 519 15.99 0.56 -1.22
N ASN A 520 15.39 -0.47 -1.82
CA ASN A 520 14.53 -1.41 -1.11
C ASN A 520 15.40 -2.43 -0.35
N ILE A 521 15.43 -2.31 0.98
CA ILE A 521 16.16 -3.20 1.88
C ILE A 521 15.70 -4.64 1.74
N CYS A 522 14.40 -4.89 1.52
CA CYS A 522 13.90 -6.24 1.36
C CYS A 522 14.49 -6.96 0.15
N GLY A 523 14.95 -6.22 -0.88
CA GLY A 523 15.57 -6.77 -2.08
C GLY A 523 17.05 -7.16 -1.91
N VAL A 524 17.66 -6.87 -0.76
CA VAL A 524 19.04 -7.28 -0.45
C VAL A 524 19.01 -8.71 0.07
N SER A 525 19.30 -9.69 -0.80
CA SER A 525 19.38 -11.10 -0.39
C SER A 525 20.63 -11.37 0.45
N SER A 526 20.52 -12.28 1.40
CA SER A 526 21.62 -12.68 2.29
C SER A 526 22.81 -13.24 1.51
N SER A 527 22.54 -13.95 0.41
CA SER A 527 23.56 -14.52 -0.49
C SER A 527 24.31 -13.47 -1.33
N LYS A 528 23.71 -12.30 -1.59
CA LYS A 528 24.30 -11.22 -2.41
C LYS A 528 24.73 -10.02 -1.57
N LEU A 529 24.49 -10.02 -0.26
CA LEU A 529 24.69 -8.86 0.61
C LEU A 529 26.11 -8.31 0.53
N SER A 530 27.14 -9.14 0.72
CA SER A 530 28.54 -8.66 0.69
C SER A 530 28.94 -8.12 -0.69
N ARG A 531 28.39 -8.70 -1.79
CA ARG A 531 28.58 -8.18 -3.16
C ARG A 531 27.94 -6.79 -3.31
N ILE A 532 26.69 -6.65 -2.85
CA ILE A 532 25.95 -5.39 -2.90
C ILE A 532 26.67 -4.31 -2.08
N ALA A 533 27.11 -4.63 -0.87
CA ALA A 533 27.87 -3.73 -0.02
C ALA A 533 29.18 -3.29 -0.69
N SER A 534 29.95 -4.23 -1.24
CA SER A 534 31.20 -3.93 -1.96
C SER A 534 30.97 -3.03 -3.18
N ALA A 535 29.92 -3.27 -3.96
CA ALA A 535 29.58 -2.45 -5.11
C ALA A 535 29.17 -1.03 -4.70
N ILE A 536 28.36 -0.89 -3.64
CA ILE A 536 27.99 0.43 -3.08
C ILE A 536 29.23 1.17 -2.56
N ALA A 537 30.17 0.47 -1.93
CA ALA A 537 31.43 1.05 -1.50
C ALA A 537 32.31 1.52 -2.68
N ASP A 538 32.39 0.74 -3.76
CA ASP A 538 33.08 1.15 -5.00
C ASP A 538 32.42 2.39 -5.62
N ALA A 539 31.09 2.40 -5.72
CA ALA A 539 30.35 3.56 -6.20
C ALA A 539 30.57 4.81 -5.32
N TYR A 540 30.65 4.64 -4.00
CA TYR A 540 31.00 5.70 -3.06
C TYR A 540 32.39 6.30 -3.34
N CYS A 541 33.39 5.46 -3.67
CA CYS A 541 34.76 5.89 -3.97
C CYS A 541 34.93 6.57 -5.34
N LYS A 542 33.98 6.42 -6.27
CA LYS A 542 34.10 6.99 -7.63
C LYS A 542 33.86 8.51 -7.71
N GLU A 543 33.29 9.13 -6.67
CA GLU A 543 32.95 10.56 -6.66
C GLU A 543 33.29 11.32 -5.37
N ASN A 544 34.02 10.68 -4.44
CA ASN A 544 34.74 11.36 -3.35
C ASN A 544 36.24 11.34 -3.68
#